data_AF-A0AAN8IDD7-F1
#
_entry.id   AF-A0AAN8IDD7-F1
#
_cell.length_a   1.000
_cell.length_b   1.000
_cell.length_c   1.000
_cell.angle_alpha   90.00
_cell.angle_beta   90.00
_cell.angle_gamma   90.00
#
_symmetry.space_group_name_H-M   'P 1'
#
loop_
_entity.id
_entity.type
_entity.pdbx_description
1 polymer ?
#
loop_
_entity_poly.entity_id
_entity_poly.type
_entity_poly.pdbx_seq_one_letter_code
_entity_poly.pdbx_strand_id
1 'polypeptide(L)'
;IAAPHRSGAYCYGVEKLGQQAFDKVLELFKVETVAIEKSRLLGALGCRKDVSALKSILELAMKPDQIRLQDVGSVFGTVASNHVATELVFNYFFENWERLNARFQGQLFVLKRIAGACLNVGYTEKHYNR
;
A
#
# COMPACT_ATOMS: atom_id res chain seq x y z
N ILE A 1 -12.19 1.17 -20.73
CA ILE A 1 -12.84 0.22 -19.80
C ILE A 1 -13.99 0.94 -19.09
N ALA A 2 -15.21 0.40 -19.16
CA ALA A 2 -16.35 0.98 -18.45
C ALA A 2 -16.14 0.94 -16.93
N ALA A 3 -16.66 1.93 -16.19
CA ALA A 3 -16.36 2.14 -14.78
C ALA A 3 -16.51 0.88 -13.88
N PRO A 4 -17.55 0.03 -14.03
CA PRO A 4 -17.71 -1.19 -13.22
C PRO A 4 -16.59 -2.22 -13.39
N HIS A 5 -15.92 -2.23 -14.55
CA HIS A 5 -14.89 -3.22 -14.89
C HIS A 5 -13.46 -2.72 -14.65
N ARG A 6 -13.28 -1.43 -14.30
CA ARG A 6 -11.94 -0.82 -14.15
C ARG A 6 -11.11 -1.49 -13.06
N SER A 7 -11.67 -1.64 -11.86
CA SER A 7 -10.94 -2.24 -10.73
C SER A 7 -10.41 -3.63 -11.06
N GLY A 8 -11.27 -4.49 -11.61
CA GLY A 8 -10.88 -5.86 -12.01
C GLY A 8 -9.85 -5.87 -13.13
N ALA A 9 -10.04 -5.05 -14.16
CA ALA A 9 -9.11 -4.97 -15.29
C ALA A 9 -7.72 -4.47 -14.88
N TYR A 10 -7.64 -3.45 -14.03
CA TYR A 10 -6.36 -2.92 -13.53
C TYR A 10 -5.65 -3.94 -12.64
N CYS A 11 -6.38 -4.55 -11.70
CA CYS A 11 -5.86 -5.59 -10.82
C CYS A 11 -5.30 -6.77 -11.63
N TYR A 12 -6.07 -7.28 -12.60
CA TYR A 12 -5.64 -8.35 -13.48
C TYR A 12 -4.40 -7.98 -14.29
N GLY A 13 -4.37 -6.75 -14.85
CA GLY A 13 -3.21 -6.24 -15.57
C GLY A 13 -1.94 -6.21 -14.71
N VAL A 14 -2.00 -5.66 -13.49
CA VAL A 14 -0.86 -5.60 -12.57
C VAL A 14 -0.41 -7.00 -12.13
N GLU A 15 -1.35 -7.92 -11.92
CA GLU A 15 -1.05 -9.29 -11.54
C GLU A 15 -0.34 -10.05 -12.68
N LYS A 16 -0.85 -9.94 -13.91
CA LYS A 16 -0.40 -10.78 -15.04
C LYS A 16 0.72 -10.16 -15.88
N LEU A 17 0.74 -8.86 -16.06
CA LEU A 17 1.65 -8.16 -16.97
C LEU A 17 2.94 -7.66 -16.31
N GLY A 18 3.20 -8.05 -15.05
CA GLY A 18 4.52 -7.83 -14.49
C GLY A 18 4.76 -6.40 -13.98
N GLN A 19 6.04 -6.06 -13.88
CA GLN A 19 6.53 -4.78 -13.39
C GLN A 19 6.08 -3.62 -14.28
N GLN A 20 6.04 -3.81 -15.60
CA GLN A 20 5.65 -2.76 -16.55
C GLN A 20 4.24 -2.22 -16.27
N ALA A 21 3.27 -3.11 -16.03
CA ALA A 21 1.91 -2.69 -15.68
C ALA A 21 1.84 -2.07 -14.29
N PHE A 22 2.60 -2.59 -13.33
CA PHE A 22 2.70 -2.01 -11.98
C PHE A 22 3.21 -0.57 -12.03
N ASP A 23 4.32 -0.32 -12.72
CA ASP A 23 4.90 1.01 -12.89
C ASP A 23 3.92 1.95 -13.59
N LYS A 24 3.23 1.46 -14.62
CA LYS A 24 2.25 2.28 -15.34
C LYS A 24 1.07 2.68 -14.47
N VAL A 25 0.53 1.74 -13.68
CA VAL A 25 -0.57 2.03 -12.75
C VAL A 25 -0.10 2.95 -11.63
N LEU A 26 1.15 2.83 -11.17
CA LEU A 26 1.72 3.70 -10.16
C LEU A 26 1.90 5.14 -10.67
N GLU A 27 2.34 5.33 -11.91
CA GLU A 27 2.37 6.64 -12.57
C GLU A 27 0.98 7.27 -12.60
N LEU A 28 -0.02 6.52 -13.07
CA LEU A 28 -1.41 6.98 -13.13
C LEU A 28 -1.94 7.34 -11.73
N PHE A 29 -1.65 6.51 -10.72
CA PHE A 29 -2.05 6.78 -9.34
C PHE A 29 -1.47 8.11 -8.81
N LYS A 30 -0.21 8.43 -9.14
CA LYS A 30 0.43 9.66 -8.67
C LYS A 30 -0.23 10.92 -9.24
N VAL A 31 -0.64 10.90 -10.51
CA VAL A 31 -1.20 12.06 -11.21
C VAL A 31 -2.74 12.14 -11.12
N GLU A 32 -3.42 11.07 -10.76
CA GLU A 32 -4.89 11.04 -10.70
C GLU A 32 -5.46 12.03 -9.67
N THR A 33 -6.53 12.72 -10.07
CA THR A 33 -7.22 13.76 -9.29
C THR A 33 -8.57 13.28 -8.79
N VAL A 34 -9.24 12.40 -9.54
CA VAL A 34 -10.53 11.81 -9.19
C VAL A 34 -10.32 10.76 -8.10
N ALA A 35 -10.78 11.06 -6.88
CA ALA A 35 -10.59 10.22 -5.70
C ALA A 35 -11.01 8.75 -5.90
N ILE A 36 -12.15 8.52 -6.56
CA ILE A 36 -12.65 7.17 -6.84
C ILE A 36 -11.69 6.42 -7.77
N GLU A 37 -11.24 7.05 -8.85
CA GLU A 37 -10.33 6.42 -9.81
C GLU A 37 -8.96 6.16 -9.17
N LYS A 38 -8.47 7.10 -8.37
CA LYS A 38 -7.24 6.96 -7.59
C LYS A 38 -7.31 5.76 -6.64
N SER A 39 -8.45 5.55 -5.98
CA SER A 39 -8.67 4.37 -5.13
C SER A 39 -8.66 3.06 -5.92
N ARG A 40 -9.17 3.05 -7.17
CA ARG A 40 -9.11 1.87 -8.04
C ARG A 40 -7.68 1.55 -8.46
N LEU A 41 -6.92 2.57 -8.85
CA LEU A 41 -5.51 2.44 -9.22
C LEU A 41 -4.68 1.93 -8.04
N LEU A 42 -4.91 2.48 -6.84
CA LEU A 42 -4.24 2.02 -5.63
C LEU A 42 -4.56 0.55 -5.34
N GLY A 43 -5.85 0.17 -5.34
CA GLY A 43 -6.25 -1.22 -5.13
C GLY A 43 -5.62 -2.19 -6.15
N ALA A 44 -5.46 -1.76 -7.40
CA ALA A 44 -4.79 -2.55 -8.43
C ALA A 44 -3.29 -2.77 -8.14
N LEU A 45 -2.57 -1.77 -7.61
CA LEU A 45 -1.18 -1.94 -7.17
C LEU A 45 -1.06 -3.01 -6.08
N GLY A 46 -2.07 -3.10 -5.21
CA GLY A 46 -2.18 -4.15 -4.19
C GLY A 46 -2.33 -5.57 -4.74
N CYS A 47 -2.75 -5.76 -6.00
CA CYS A 47 -2.90 -7.08 -6.61
C CYS A 47 -1.58 -7.73 -7.05
N ARG A 48 -0.46 -7.01 -6.96
CA ARG A 48 0.88 -7.50 -7.29
C ARG A 48 1.26 -8.67 -6.38
N LYS A 49 1.81 -9.76 -6.94
CA LYS A 49 2.28 -10.93 -6.16
C LYS A 49 3.76 -10.88 -5.76
N ASP A 50 4.46 -9.84 -6.20
CA ASP A 50 5.87 -9.61 -5.92
C ASP A 50 6.03 -8.74 -4.67
N VAL A 51 6.58 -9.34 -3.61
CA VAL A 51 6.82 -8.69 -2.32
C VAL A 51 7.79 -7.49 -2.45
N SER A 52 8.75 -7.54 -3.38
CA SER A 52 9.68 -6.43 -3.60
C SER A 52 8.96 -5.21 -4.17
N ALA A 53 8.07 -5.42 -5.15
CA ALA A 53 7.24 -4.36 -5.70
C ALA A 53 6.28 -3.77 -4.64
N LEU A 54 5.68 -4.60 -3.80
CA LEU A 54 4.85 -4.13 -2.68
C LEU A 54 5.65 -3.36 -1.62
N LYS A 55 6.88 -3.79 -1.32
CA LYS A 55 7.79 -3.03 -0.45
C LYS A 55 8.16 -1.68 -1.06
N SER A 56 8.34 -1.62 -2.39
CA SER A 56 8.69 -0.38 -3.08
C SER A 56 7.63 0.72 -2.92
N ILE A 57 6.34 0.37 -2.92
CA ILE A 57 5.27 1.36 -2.73
C ILE A 57 5.16 1.82 -1.26
N LEU A 58 5.50 0.97 -0.28
CA LEU A 58 5.65 1.40 1.12
C LEU A 58 6.80 2.42 1.26
N GLU A 59 7.96 2.15 0.65
CA GLU A 59 9.08 3.09 0.64
C GLU A 59 8.73 4.42 -0.06
N LEU A 60 7.91 4.39 -1.12
CA LEU A 60 7.39 5.61 -1.73
C LEU A 60 6.48 6.40 -0.77
N ALA A 61 5.63 5.72 0.00
CA ALA A 61 4.78 6.38 1.00
C ALA A 61 5.61 7.07 2.11
N MET A 62 6.79 6.53 2.40
CA MET A 62 7.76 7.09 3.35
C MET A 62 8.57 8.27 2.81
N LYS A 63 8.61 8.50 1.49
CA LYS A 63 9.32 9.65 0.89
C LYS A 63 8.43 10.89 0.86
N PRO A 64 8.93 12.08 1.25
CA PRO A 64 8.18 13.33 1.09
C PRO A 64 7.74 13.52 -0.37
N ASP A 65 6.55 14.09 -0.56
CA ASP A 65 6.00 14.51 -1.86
C ASP A 65 5.79 13.42 -2.94
N GLN A 66 6.08 12.15 -2.64
CA GLN A 66 5.84 11.03 -3.56
C GLN A 66 4.41 10.52 -3.52
N ILE A 67 3.80 10.53 -2.34
CA ILE A 67 2.41 10.14 -2.08
C ILE A 67 1.80 11.21 -1.17
N ARG A 68 0.57 11.65 -1.50
CA ARG A 68 -0.14 12.65 -0.69
C ARG A 68 -0.34 12.10 0.71
N LEU A 69 -0.14 12.94 1.72
CA LEU A 69 -0.20 12.56 3.13
C LEU A 69 -1.48 11.77 3.50
N GLN A 70 -2.64 12.20 2.99
CA GLN A 70 -3.93 11.54 3.22
C GLN A 70 -4.06 10.14 2.59
N ASP A 71 -3.28 9.85 1.55
CA ASP A 71 -3.31 8.57 0.82
C ASP A 71 -2.36 7.54 1.43
N VAL A 72 -1.36 7.98 2.22
CA VAL A 72 -0.36 7.11 2.85
C VAL A 72 -0.99 5.95 3.62
N GLY A 73 -1.96 6.23 4.49
CA GLY A 73 -2.62 5.17 5.27
C GLY A 73 -3.34 4.15 4.39
N SER A 74 -3.90 4.58 3.26
CA SER A 74 -4.55 3.68 2.30
C SER A 74 -3.55 2.84 1.52
N VAL A 75 -2.32 3.33 1.29
CA VAL A 75 -1.23 2.53 0.70
C VAL A 75 -0.87 1.37 1.63
N PHE A 76 -0.62 1.66 2.91
CA PHE A 76 -0.34 0.61 3.90
C PHE A 76 -1.49 -0.40 4.00
N GLY A 77 -2.74 0.08 4.07
CA GLY A 77 -3.92 -0.79 4.09
C GLY A 77 -4.05 -1.66 2.84
N THR A 78 -3.74 -1.13 1.67
CA THR A 78 -3.79 -1.88 0.41
C THR A 78 -2.75 -2.99 0.38
N VAL A 79 -1.51 -2.70 0.77
CA VAL A 79 -0.46 -3.73 0.83
C VAL A 79 -0.78 -4.76 1.92
N ALA A 80 -1.29 -4.34 3.08
CA ALA A 80 -1.69 -5.23 4.17
C ALA A 80 -2.82 -6.19 3.78
N SER A 81 -3.72 -5.77 2.88
CA SER A 81 -4.80 -6.64 2.38
C SER A 81 -4.32 -7.76 1.45
N ASN A 82 -3.06 -7.71 1.01
CA ASN A 82 -2.47 -8.76 0.18
C ASN A 82 -1.80 -9.82 1.06
N HIS A 83 -2.30 -11.06 0.97
CA HIS A 83 -1.80 -12.20 1.74
C HIS A 83 -0.31 -12.50 1.55
N VAL A 84 0.30 -12.19 0.40
CA VAL A 84 1.75 -12.40 0.20
C VAL A 84 2.60 -11.37 0.95
N ALA A 85 2.01 -10.27 1.40
CA ALA A 85 2.69 -9.17 2.06
C ALA A 85 2.39 -9.05 3.56
N THR A 86 1.61 -9.97 4.15
CA THR A 86 1.29 -9.98 5.58
C THR A 86 2.55 -9.85 6.45
N GLU A 87 3.53 -10.74 6.25
CA GLU A 87 4.78 -10.71 7.01
C GLU A 87 5.61 -9.46 6.72
N LEU A 88 5.65 -9.03 5.45
CA LEU A 88 6.34 -7.81 5.05
C LEU A 88 5.82 -6.61 5.83
N VAL A 89 4.50 -6.38 5.84
CA VAL A 89 3.89 -5.18 6.42
C VAL A 89 4.02 -5.17 7.94
N PHE A 90 3.84 -6.34 8.57
CA PHE A 90 4.02 -6.49 10.02
C PHE A 90 5.46 -6.17 10.42
N ASN A 91 6.45 -6.82 9.82
CA ASN A 91 7.85 -6.58 10.14
C ASN A 91 8.28 -5.13 9.80
N TYR A 92 7.82 -4.61 8.65
CA TYR A 92 8.12 -3.25 8.21
C TYR A 92 7.75 -2.21 9.28
N PHE A 93 6.60 -2.38 9.94
CA PHE A 93 6.13 -1.45 10.96
C PHE A 93 7.10 -1.35 12.15
N PHE A 94 7.53 -2.50 12.69
CA PHE A 94 8.44 -2.52 13.84
C PHE A 94 9.87 -2.15 13.45
N GLU A 95 10.38 -2.68 12.35
CA GLU A 95 11.74 -2.40 11.86
C GLU A 95 11.94 -0.92 11.49
N ASN A 96 10.88 -0.22 11.10
CA ASN A 96 10.93 1.18 10.67
C ASN A 96 10.17 2.13 11.60
N TRP A 97 9.87 1.73 12.84
CA TRP A 97 9.09 2.53 13.78
C TRP A 97 9.66 3.93 13.96
N GLU A 98 10.97 4.06 14.15
CA GLU A 98 11.62 5.37 14.30
C GLU A 98 11.42 6.27 13.07
N ARG A 99 11.51 5.71 11.85
CA ARG A 99 11.27 6.45 10.59
C ARG A 99 9.79 6.86 10.47
N LEU A 100 8.88 5.97 10.84
CA LEU A 100 7.43 6.22 10.84
C LEU A 100 7.07 7.32 11.82
N ASN A 101 7.54 7.22 13.05
CA ASN A 101 7.29 8.20 14.10
C ASN A 101 7.90 9.55 13.73
N ALA A 102 9.17 9.61 13.32
CA ALA A 102 9.82 10.86 12.94
C ALA A 102 9.06 11.59 11.81
N ARG A 103 8.54 10.84 10.83
CA ARG A 103 7.79 11.40 9.69
C ARG A 103 6.36 11.81 10.05
N PHE A 104 5.66 11.03 10.89
CA PHE A 104 4.21 11.16 11.09
C PHE A 104 3.79 11.55 12.52
N GLN A 105 4.73 11.87 13.41
CA GLN A 105 4.46 12.31 14.79
C GLN A 105 3.49 13.50 14.86
N GLY A 106 3.57 14.43 13.89
CA GLY A 106 2.64 15.56 13.78
C GLY A 106 1.33 15.24 13.06
N GLN A 107 1.14 14.00 12.60
CA GLN A 107 0.00 13.54 11.81
C GLN A 107 -0.58 12.25 12.37
N LEU A 108 -1.02 12.29 13.63
CA LEU A 108 -1.54 11.13 14.39
C LEU A 108 -2.61 10.32 13.64
N PHE A 109 -3.45 10.97 12.82
CA PHE A 109 -4.45 10.28 12.00
C PHE A 109 -3.80 9.31 10.99
N VAL A 110 -2.72 9.73 10.32
CA VAL A 110 -1.99 8.90 9.37
C VAL A 110 -1.30 7.76 10.10
N LEU A 111 -0.61 8.06 11.20
CA LEU A 111 0.09 7.05 12.01
C LEU A 111 -0.89 5.98 12.55
N LYS A 112 -2.07 6.39 13.03
CA LYS A 112 -3.13 5.46 13.48
C LYS A 112 -3.60 4.54 12.34
N ARG A 113 -3.75 5.06 11.12
CA ARG A 113 -4.12 4.24 9.95
C ARG A 113 -3.03 3.26 9.57
N ILE A 114 -1.77 3.67 9.61
CA ILE A 114 -0.62 2.79 9.35
C ILE A 114 -0.58 1.68 10.41
N ALA A 115 -0.61 2.02 11.69
CA ALA A 115 -0.60 1.05 12.78
C ALA A 115 -1.78 0.07 12.67
N GLY A 116 -2.99 0.57 12.40
CA GLY A 116 -4.16 -0.29 12.18
C GLY A 116 -3.98 -1.24 11.00
N ALA A 117 -3.45 -0.78 9.88
CA ALA A 117 -3.17 -1.64 8.72
C ALA A 117 -2.15 -2.74 9.04
N CYS A 118 -1.04 -2.39 9.71
CA CYS A 118 0.05 -3.33 9.96
C CYS A 118 -0.21 -4.29 11.13
N LEU A 119 -0.96 -3.86 12.14
CA LEU A 119 -1.21 -4.70 13.32
C LEU A 119 -2.42 -5.60 13.14
N ASN A 120 -3.40 -5.21 12.30
CA ASN A 120 -4.55 -6.06 12.02
C ASN A 120 -4.21 -7.35 11.27
N VAL A 121 -3.05 -7.44 10.62
CA VAL A 121 -2.57 -8.68 9.99
C VAL A 121 -1.87 -9.63 10.97
N GLY A 122 -1.43 -9.10 12.12
CA GLY A 122 -0.70 -9.85 13.16
C GLY A 122 -1.57 -10.75 14.05
N TYR A 123 -2.89 -10.82 13.82
CA TYR A 123 -3.80 -11.64 14.63
C TYR A 123 -3.76 -13.15 14.30
N THR A 124 -2.85 -13.61 13.45
CA THR A 124 -2.62 -15.06 13.26
C THR A 124 -1.61 -15.56 14.30
N GLU A 125 -1.85 -16.73 14.90
CA GLU A 125 -1.13 -17.26 16.08
C GLU A 125 0.42 -17.20 15.99
N LYS A 126 0.97 -17.16 14.78
CA LYS A 126 2.42 -17.07 14.51
C LYS A 126 3.07 -15.79 15.03
N HIS A 127 2.33 -14.70 15.23
CA HIS A 127 2.89 -13.39 15.61
C HIS A 127 2.77 -13.05 17.10
N TYR A 128 2.04 -13.84 17.90
CA TYR A 128 1.84 -13.57 19.35
C TYR A 128 3.01 -14.07 20.22
N ASN A 129 3.81 -15.02 19.71
CA ASN A 129 4.86 -15.71 20.46
C ASN A 129 6.29 -15.30 20.05
N ARG A 130 6.46 -14.11 19.47
CA ARG A 130 7.76 -13.51 19.14
C ARG A 130 7.95 -12.23 19.94
#